data_AF-A0A7W0RAU8-F1
#
_entry.id   AF-A0A7W0RAU8-F1
#
_cell.length_a   1.000
_cell.length_b   1.000
_cell.length_c   1.000
_cell.angle_alpha   90.00
_cell.angle_beta   90.00
_cell.angle_gamma   90.00
#
_symmetry.space_group_name_H-M   'P 1'
#
loop_
_entity.id
_entity.type
_entity.pdbx_description
1 polymer ?
#
loop_
_entity_poly.entity_id
_entity_poly.type
_entity_poly.pdbx_seq_one_letter_code
_entity_poly.pdbx_strand_id
1 'polypeptide(L)'
;MILRPAALVVLLGALLASGCSDGAEGVPAACRQGPEAVRTALRQAPGPVTLDGTPLSECIDDTSGGGDLRDVGTAYVEAAAVLAPAAARNPDGAAAVQLGYLMGAFTRSKAGAQGVGYELGRRLRSELLSVDVRSPAFVRGERAGRRTG
;
A
#
# COMPACT_ATOMS: atom_id res chain seq x y z
N MET A 1 18.83 16.13 -69.44
CA MET A 1 17.40 16.04 -69.79
C MET A 1 16.63 15.73 -68.53
N ILE A 2 15.68 16.59 -68.21
CA ILE A 2 14.85 16.62 -66.99
C ILE A 2 13.61 15.77 -67.25
N LEU A 3 13.20 14.93 -66.29
CA LEU A 3 11.78 14.62 -66.06
C LEU A 3 11.57 14.46 -64.53
N ARG A 4 10.87 15.41 -63.92
CA ARG A 4 10.23 15.34 -62.59
C ARG A 4 8.71 15.13 -62.81
N PRO A 5 7.85 15.13 -61.78
CA PRO A 5 7.65 14.14 -60.72
C PRO A 5 6.15 13.71 -60.66
N ALA A 6 5.81 12.58 -60.04
CA ALA A 6 4.43 12.28 -59.62
C ALA A 6 4.49 11.42 -58.34
N ALA A 7 4.12 11.98 -57.18
CA ALA A 7 2.82 11.76 -56.49
C ALA A 7 2.74 10.33 -55.91
N LEU A 8 2.43 10.02 -54.65
CA LEU A 8 1.56 10.59 -53.61
C LEU A 8 1.86 9.74 -52.34
N VAL A 9 2.47 10.25 -51.27
CA VAL A 9 1.86 10.71 -49.99
C VAL A 9 0.74 9.83 -49.40
N VAL A 10 0.95 9.43 -48.12
CA VAL A 10 0.00 9.17 -47.01
C VAL A 10 -0.33 7.72 -46.57
N LEU A 11 0.16 7.44 -45.34
CA LEU A 11 -0.39 6.66 -44.20
C LEU A 11 -0.94 5.23 -44.37
N LEU A 12 -0.45 4.30 -43.54
CA LEU A 12 -1.17 3.95 -42.28
C LEU A 12 -0.25 3.10 -41.39
N GLY A 13 0.14 3.65 -40.23
CA GLY A 13 0.77 2.90 -39.16
C GLY A 13 -0.27 2.04 -38.46
N ALA A 14 -0.12 0.72 -38.55
CA ALA A 14 -0.84 -0.22 -37.72
C ALA A 14 0.08 -0.66 -36.57
N LEU A 15 0.22 0.23 -35.57
CA LEU A 15 0.58 -0.20 -34.21
C LEU A 15 -0.61 -1.00 -33.69
N LEU A 16 -0.62 -2.30 -33.95
CA LEU A 16 -1.46 -3.23 -33.21
C LEU A 16 -0.84 -3.34 -31.80
N ALA A 17 -1.26 -2.42 -30.94
CA ALA A 17 -1.17 -2.60 -29.50
C ALA A 17 -2.02 -3.81 -29.12
N SER A 18 -1.44 -5.01 -29.23
CA SER A 18 -1.90 -6.18 -28.49
C SER A 18 -1.50 -6.01 -27.03
N GLY A 19 -2.04 -4.98 -26.38
CA GLY A 19 -2.09 -4.89 -24.93
C GLY A 19 -3.23 -5.77 -24.48
N CYS A 20 -2.98 -7.07 -24.37
CA CYS A 20 -3.82 -7.94 -23.55
C CYS A 20 -3.72 -7.43 -22.11
N SER A 21 -4.67 -6.61 -21.66
CA SER A 21 -4.94 -6.48 -20.22
C SER A 21 -6.00 -7.50 -19.86
N ASP A 22 -5.62 -8.77 -19.88
CA ASP A 22 -6.47 -9.83 -19.34
C ASP A 22 -6.36 -9.79 -17.81
N GLY A 23 -7.45 -9.42 -17.16
CA GLY A 23 -7.74 -9.78 -15.77
C GLY A 23 -6.96 -9.05 -14.66
N ALA A 24 -6.90 -7.72 -14.66
CA ALA A 24 -6.73 -7.01 -13.40
C ALA A 24 -8.12 -6.84 -12.76
N GLU A 25 -8.53 -7.79 -11.93
CA GLU A 25 -9.52 -7.51 -10.89
C GLU A 25 -8.94 -6.35 -10.08
N GLY A 26 -9.40 -5.13 -10.36
CA GLY A 26 -8.84 -3.92 -9.76
C GLY A 26 -9.00 -3.97 -8.25
N VAL A 27 -8.09 -3.29 -7.54
CA VAL A 27 -8.15 -3.13 -6.08
C VAL A 27 -9.59 -2.80 -5.63
N PRO A 28 -10.12 -3.43 -4.58
CA PRO A 28 -11.44 -3.08 -4.08
C PRO A 28 -11.54 -1.58 -3.76
N ALA A 29 -12.69 -0.96 -4.03
CA ALA A 29 -12.87 0.49 -3.77
C ALA A 29 -12.60 0.85 -2.30
N ALA A 30 -12.91 -0.07 -1.39
CA ALA A 30 -12.58 -0.03 0.02
C ALA A 30 -11.08 0.21 0.31
N CYS A 31 -10.19 -0.34 -0.51
CA CYS A 31 -8.75 -0.29 -0.29
C CYS A 31 -8.08 0.90 -0.98
N ARG A 32 -8.79 1.62 -1.86
CA ARG A 32 -8.34 2.88 -2.49
C ARG A 32 -8.59 4.12 -1.64
N GLN A 33 -8.89 3.93 -0.36
CA GLN A 33 -9.09 5.05 0.54
C GLN A 33 -7.78 5.74 0.89
N GLY A 34 -7.84 7.05 1.11
CA GLY A 34 -6.67 7.86 1.42
C GLY A 34 -6.07 7.62 2.82
N PRO A 35 -4.93 8.25 3.13
CA PRO A 35 -4.19 8.08 4.38
C PRO A 35 -5.01 8.41 5.64
N GLU A 36 -5.95 9.37 5.54
CA GLU A 36 -6.83 9.74 6.65
C GLU A 36 -7.78 8.61 7.04
N ALA A 37 -8.31 7.90 6.06
CA ALA A 37 -9.21 6.79 6.29
C ALA A 37 -8.48 5.60 6.92
N VAL A 38 -7.27 5.29 6.42
CA VAL A 38 -6.36 4.30 7.02
C VAL A 38 -6.09 4.64 8.49
N ARG A 39 -5.71 5.89 8.79
CA ARG A 39 -5.47 6.33 10.17
C ARG A 39 -6.72 6.23 11.04
N THR A 40 -7.87 6.55 10.46
CA THR A 40 -9.16 6.45 11.16
C THR A 40 -9.50 5.01 11.50
N ALA A 41 -9.35 4.09 10.56
CA ALA A 41 -9.54 2.67 10.78
C ALA A 41 -8.57 2.13 11.84
N LEU A 42 -7.29 2.53 11.77
CA LEU A 42 -6.26 2.10 12.73
C LEU A 42 -6.61 2.45 14.19
N ARG A 43 -7.46 3.45 14.45
CA ARG A 43 -7.93 3.74 15.82
C ARG A 43 -8.65 2.56 16.50
N GLN A 44 -9.12 1.58 15.74
CA GLN A 44 -9.75 0.36 16.24
C GLN A 44 -8.73 -0.64 16.81
N ALA A 45 -7.43 -0.48 16.52
CA ALA A 45 -6.39 -1.35 17.06
C ALA A 45 -6.38 -1.33 18.60
N PRO A 46 -6.22 -2.49 19.27
CA PRO A 46 -5.81 -3.78 18.73
C PRO A 46 -6.96 -4.69 18.25
N GLY A 47 -8.19 -4.17 18.14
CA GLY A 47 -9.29 -4.90 17.51
C GLY A 47 -9.10 -5.03 15.99
N PRO A 48 -9.97 -5.80 15.30
CA PRO A 48 -9.95 -5.89 13.85
C PRO A 48 -10.06 -4.50 13.23
N VAL A 49 -9.15 -4.18 12.32
CA VAL A 49 -9.11 -2.93 11.54
C VAL A 49 -9.52 -3.27 10.12
N THR A 50 -10.59 -2.63 9.65
CA THR A 50 -11.11 -2.82 8.29
C THR A 50 -11.33 -1.47 7.60
N LEU A 51 -11.24 -1.46 6.28
CA LEU A 51 -11.68 -0.37 5.40
C LEU A 51 -12.94 -0.86 4.69
N ASP A 52 -14.08 -0.22 4.94
CA ASP A 52 -15.40 -0.64 4.43
C ASP A 52 -15.69 -2.15 4.57
N GLY A 53 -15.24 -2.76 5.66
CA GLY A 53 -15.41 -4.19 5.94
C GLY A 53 -14.29 -5.10 5.40
N THR A 54 -13.38 -4.59 4.56
CA THR A 54 -12.21 -5.33 4.08
C THR A 54 -11.06 -5.24 5.10
N PRO A 55 -10.47 -6.36 5.54
CA PRO A 55 -9.28 -6.36 6.41
C PRO A 55 -8.11 -5.60 5.80
N LEU A 56 -7.34 -4.93 6.64
CA LEU A 56 -6.21 -4.11 6.21
C LEU A 56 -5.14 -4.93 5.46
N SER A 57 -4.87 -6.16 5.87
CA SER A 57 -3.89 -7.05 5.23
C SER A 57 -4.33 -7.51 3.84
N GLU A 58 -5.64 -7.64 3.61
CA GLU A 58 -6.22 -7.92 2.30
C GLU A 58 -6.08 -6.70 1.39
N CYS A 59 -6.38 -5.51 1.91
CA CYS A 59 -6.10 -4.26 1.19
C CYS A 59 -4.62 -4.00 0.93
N ILE A 60 -3.70 -4.64 1.68
CA ILE A 60 -2.26 -4.61 1.42
C ILE A 60 -1.87 -5.68 0.40
N ASP A 61 -2.50 -6.86 0.39
CA ASP A 61 -2.25 -7.94 -0.59
C ASP A 61 -2.46 -7.49 -2.02
N ASP A 62 -3.57 -6.77 -2.22
CA ASP A 62 -3.97 -6.28 -3.53
C ASP A 62 -2.97 -5.26 -4.09
N THR A 63 -2.01 -4.78 -3.29
CA THR A 63 -0.92 -3.87 -3.70
C THR A 63 0.20 -4.45 -4.55
N SER A 64 -0.02 -5.64 -5.13
CA SER A 64 0.99 -6.34 -5.93
C SER A 64 0.79 -6.33 -7.47
N GLY A 65 -0.36 -5.90 -8.02
CA GLY A 65 -0.66 -5.88 -9.48
C GLY A 65 -0.96 -4.50 -10.14
N GLY A 66 0.08 -3.74 -10.53
CA GLY A 66 -0.01 -2.56 -11.43
C GLY A 66 -0.63 -1.22 -10.94
N GLY A 67 -0.28 -0.10 -11.62
CA GLY A 67 -0.99 1.20 -11.65
C GLY A 67 -1.48 1.82 -10.33
N ASP A 68 -2.72 1.47 -9.95
CA ASP A 68 -3.50 1.99 -8.81
C ASP A 68 -2.85 1.72 -7.43
N LEU A 69 -1.74 0.98 -7.41
CA LEU A 69 -1.12 0.44 -6.20
C LEU A 69 -0.06 1.31 -5.58
N ARG A 70 0.51 2.23 -6.36
CA ARG A 70 1.36 3.27 -5.77
C ARG A 70 0.55 4.12 -4.80
N ASP A 71 -0.70 4.42 -5.14
CA ASP A 71 -1.55 5.31 -4.34
C ASP A 71 -1.99 4.63 -3.04
N VAL A 72 -2.39 3.35 -3.12
CA VAL A 72 -2.76 2.54 -1.94
C VAL A 72 -1.55 2.34 -1.01
N GLY A 73 -0.39 1.95 -1.56
CA GLY A 73 0.85 1.83 -0.79
C GLY A 73 1.28 3.15 -0.13
N THR A 74 1.06 4.27 -0.82
CA THR A 74 1.38 5.62 -0.32
C THR A 74 0.49 6.00 0.87
N ALA A 75 -0.81 5.69 0.83
CA ALA A 75 -1.71 5.94 1.95
C ALA A 75 -1.24 5.25 3.26
N TYR A 76 -0.72 4.02 3.18
CA TYR A 76 -0.17 3.31 4.34
C TYR A 76 1.12 3.93 4.86
N VAL A 77 2.03 4.33 3.96
CA VAL A 77 3.28 4.98 4.35
C VAL A 77 3.02 6.34 4.99
N GLU A 78 2.11 7.15 4.42
CA GLU A 78 1.72 8.43 5.00
C GLU A 78 1.02 8.27 6.35
N ALA A 79 0.15 7.26 6.50
CA ALA A 79 -0.44 6.93 7.78
C ALA A 79 0.62 6.59 8.83
N ALA A 80 1.61 5.76 8.46
CA ALA A 80 2.74 5.42 9.33
C ALA A 80 3.58 6.67 9.69
N ALA A 81 3.89 7.52 8.71
CA ALA A 81 4.66 8.74 8.89
C ALA A 81 4.01 9.71 9.88
N VAL A 82 2.67 9.80 9.90
CA VAL A 82 1.96 10.61 10.90
C VAL A 82 1.97 9.98 12.29
N LEU A 83 1.83 8.66 12.36
CA LEU A 83 1.79 7.95 13.65
C LEU A 83 3.19 7.87 14.31
N ALA A 84 4.26 7.81 13.52
CA ALA A 84 5.61 7.50 14.01
C ALA A 84 6.13 8.53 15.02
N PRO A 85 6.03 9.85 14.80
CA PRO A 85 6.41 10.84 15.80
C PRO A 85 5.62 10.73 17.11
N ALA A 86 4.34 10.34 17.04
CA ALA A 86 3.51 10.16 18.23
C ALA A 86 3.90 8.89 19.01
N ALA A 87 4.18 7.79 18.30
CA ALA A 87 4.68 6.56 18.91
C ALA A 87 6.09 6.73 19.51
N ALA A 88 6.96 7.51 18.86
CA ALA A 88 8.29 7.83 19.38
C ALA A 88 8.22 8.64 20.68
N ARG A 89 7.29 9.62 20.76
CA ARG A 89 7.08 10.43 21.98
C ARG A 89 6.42 9.66 23.12
N ASN A 90 5.59 8.67 22.81
CA ASN A 90 4.89 7.84 23.79
C ASN A 90 4.90 6.37 23.36
N PRO A 91 5.97 5.63 23.69
CA PRO A 91 6.14 4.22 23.29
C PRO A 91 5.04 3.29 23.78
N ASP A 92 4.38 3.61 24.89
CA ASP A 92 3.27 2.82 25.45
C ASP A 92 1.88 3.30 24.98
N GLY A 93 1.85 4.33 24.13
CA GLY A 93 0.64 5.00 23.68
C GLY A 93 -0.12 4.29 22.56
N ALA A 94 -1.31 4.82 22.24
CA ALA A 94 -2.17 4.29 21.18
C ALA A 94 -1.48 4.29 19.80
N ALA A 95 -0.69 5.32 19.49
CA ALA A 95 0.04 5.40 18.22
C ALA A 95 1.01 4.23 18.02
N ALA A 96 1.68 3.76 19.09
CA ALA A 96 2.54 2.59 19.03
C ALA A 96 1.74 1.30 18.74
N VAL A 97 0.56 1.14 19.36
CA VAL A 97 -0.35 0.02 19.06
C VAL A 97 -0.81 0.06 17.60
N GLN A 98 -1.15 1.23 17.09
CA GLN A 98 -1.62 1.43 15.72
C GLN A 98 -0.53 1.11 14.69
N LEU A 99 0.69 1.62 14.89
CA LEU A 99 1.85 1.30 14.05
C LEU A 99 2.23 -0.17 14.10
N GLY A 100 2.22 -0.75 15.31
CA GLY A 100 2.41 -2.19 15.48
C GLY A 100 1.38 -2.95 14.66
N TYR A 101 0.10 -2.60 14.75
CA TYR A 101 -0.98 -3.24 14.00
C TYR A 101 -0.73 -3.19 12.49
N LEU A 102 -0.41 -2.00 11.95
CA LEU A 102 -0.11 -1.83 10.53
C LEU A 102 1.04 -2.76 10.08
N MET A 103 2.13 -2.83 10.85
CA MET A 103 3.25 -3.74 10.56
C MET A 103 2.87 -5.21 10.66
N GLY A 104 1.98 -5.56 11.60
CA GLY A 104 1.44 -6.90 11.75
C GLY A 104 0.58 -7.30 10.54
N ALA A 105 -0.31 -6.41 10.10
CA ALA A 105 -1.16 -6.59 8.92
C ALA A 105 -0.32 -6.72 7.64
N PHE A 106 0.69 -5.86 7.47
CA PHE A 106 1.67 -5.99 6.38
C PHE A 106 2.41 -7.34 6.44
N THR A 107 2.80 -7.82 7.62
CA THR A 107 3.46 -9.12 7.76
C THR A 107 2.51 -10.29 7.43
N ARG A 108 1.22 -10.15 7.74
CA ARG A 108 0.18 -11.14 7.38
C ARG A 108 -0.06 -11.16 5.86
N SER A 109 0.09 -10.01 5.21
CA SER A 109 -0.08 -9.86 3.77
C SER A 109 0.95 -10.72 3.00
N LYS A 110 0.50 -11.34 1.91
CA LYS A 110 1.28 -11.96 0.83
C LYS A 110 2.12 -10.94 0.05
N ALA A 111 1.83 -9.65 0.13
CA ALA A 111 2.58 -8.60 -0.58
C ALA A 111 4.08 -8.59 -0.24
N GLY A 112 4.46 -8.95 0.99
CA GLY A 112 5.85 -8.87 1.46
C GLY A 112 6.86 -9.83 0.81
N ALA A 113 6.40 -10.80 0.00
CA ALA A 113 7.26 -11.89 -0.49
C ALA A 113 8.18 -11.48 -1.66
N GLN A 114 7.78 -10.55 -2.53
CA GLN A 114 8.56 -10.14 -3.71
C GLN A 114 7.91 -8.95 -4.46
N GLY A 115 8.70 -8.23 -5.26
CA GLY A 115 8.19 -7.15 -6.13
C GLY A 115 7.76 -5.88 -5.37
N VAL A 116 6.60 -5.32 -5.73
CA VAL A 116 6.10 -4.02 -5.22
C VAL A 116 5.91 -4.03 -3.70
N GLY A 117 5.43 -5.13 -3.12
CA GLY A 117 5.22 -5.20 -1.68
C GLY A 117 6.53 -5.26 -0.87
N TYR A 118 7.66 -5.66 -1.45
CA TYR A 118 8.98 -5.52 -0.80
C TYR A 118 9.33 -4.05 -0.55
N GLU A 119 9.10 -3.19 -1.54
CA GLU A 119 9.39 -1.75 -1.44
C GLU A 119 8.44 -1.06 -0.47
N LEU A 120 7.15 -1.40 -0.49
CA LEU A 120 6.20 -0.93 0.53
C LEU A 120 6.69 -1.30 1.94
N GLY A 121 7.10 -2.55 2.15
CA GLY A 121 7.66 -2.99 3.42
C GLY A 121 8.92 -2.22 3.84
N ARG A 122 9.80 -1.88 2.88
CA ARG A 122 10.98 -1.05 3.18
C ARG A 122 10.60 0.36 3.63
N ARG A 123 9.64 0.99 2.96
CA ARG A 123 9.15 2.34 3.32
C ARG A 123 8.43 2.34 4.67
N LEU A 124 7.57 1.35 4.93
CA LEU A 124 6.94 1.22 6.25
C LEU A 124 7.98 1.07 7.35
N ARG A 125 9.03 0.27 7.12
CA ARG A 125 10.13 0.13 8.09
C ARG A 125 10.97 1.39 8.26
N SER A 126 11.12 2.24 7.24
CA SER A 126 11.83 3.52 7.41
C SER A 126 11.10 4.48 8.34
N GLU A 127 9.77 4.43 8.37
CA GLU A 127 8.99 5.23 9.34
C GLU A 127 9.20 4.79 10.79
N LEU A 128 9.67 3.54 11.02
CA LEU A 128 9.88 3.00 12.36
C LEU A 128 11.24 3.36 12.97
N LEU A 129 12.12 4.04 12.24
CA LEU A 129 13.51 4.26 12.69
C LEU A 129 13.62 4.99 14.03
N SER A 130 12.64 5.82 14.38
CA SER A 130 12.57 6.54 15.67
C SER A 130 11.64 5.91 16.70
N VAL A 131 10.98 4.80 16.36
CA VAL A 131 9.96 4.15 17.19
C VAL A 131 10.57 3.01 17.99
N ASP A 132 10.23 2.91 19.28
CA ASP A 132 10.57 1.73 20.07
C ASP A 132 9.65 0.55 19.69
N VAL A 133 10.11 -0.21 18.69
CA VAL A 133 9.42 -1.42 18.20
C VAL A 133 9.39 -2.58 19.21
N ARG A 134 10.12 -2.46 20.33
CA ARG A 134 10.13 -3.45 21.41
C ARG A 134 9.17 -3.09 22.55
N SER A 135 8.59 -1.89 22.51
CA SER A 135 7.58 -1.47 23.49
C SER A 135 6.42 -2.47 23.57
N PRO A 136 5.87 -2.74 24.76
CA PRO A 136 4.72 -3.64 24.92
C PRO A 136 3.51 -3.23 24.07
N ALA A 137 3.31 -1.93 23.85
CA ALA A 137 2.23 -1.41 23.02
C ALA A 137 2.42 -1.73 21.54
N PHE A 138 3.61 -1.49 20.99
CA PHE A 138 3.92 -1.85 19.61
C PHE A 138 3.78 -3.36 19.38
N VAL A 139 4.37 -4.18 20.25
CA VAL A 139 4.32 -5.65 20.15
C VAL A 139 2.88 -6.16 20.24
N ARG A 140 2.05 -5.58 21.10
CA ARG A 140 0.61 -5.90 21.17
C ARG A 140 -0.10 -5.60 19.86
N GLY A 141 0.14 -4.41 19.30
CA GLY A 141 -0.39 -4.02 18.00
C GLY A 141 0.02 -5.01 16.92
N GLU A 142 1.31 -5.31 16.84
CA GLU A 142 1.88 -6.20 15.83
C GLU A 142 1.30 -7.62 15.88
N ARG A 143 1.16 -8.19 17.09
CA ARG A 143 0.49 -9.49 17.26
C ARG A 143 -1.00 -9.44 16.89
N ALA A 144 -1.68 -8.34 17.15
CA ALA A 144 -3.07 -8.16 16.73
C ALA A 144 -3.18 -8.10 15.20
N GLY A 145 -2.41 -7.22 14.56
CA GLY A 145 -2.37 -7.10 13.10
C GLY A 145 -1.99 -8.40 12.38
N ARG A 146 -1.07 -9.20 12.94
CA ARG A 146 -0.77 -10.53 12.35
C ARG A 146 -1.95 -11.50 12.40
N ARG A 147 -2.85 -11.38 13.38
CA ARG A 147 -3.97 -12.31 13.59
C ARG A 147 -5.25 -11.85 12.88
N THR A 148 -5.57 -10.57 13.00
CA THR A 148 -6.86 -10.00 12.60
C THR A 148 -6.73 -8.87 11.58
N GLY A 149 -5.48 -8.52 11.23
CA GLY A 149 -5.14 -7.55 10.20
C GLY A 149 -5.73 -7.92 8.88
#